data_AF-A0A9D7PRY8-F1
#
_entry.id   AF-A0A9D7PRY8-F1
#
_cell.length_a   1.000
_cell.length_b   1.000
_cell.length_c   1.000
_cell.angle_alpha   90.00
_cell.angle_beta   90.00
_cell.angle_gamma   90.00
#
_symmetry.space_group_name_H-M   'P 1'
#
loop_
_entity.id
_entity.type
_entity.pdbx_description
1 polymer ?
#
loop_
_entity_poly.entity_id
_entity_poly.type
_entity_poly.pdbx_seq_one_letter_code
_entity_poly.pdbx_strand_id
1 'polypeptide(L)'
;MKVMSARDAKNHFGEFLDAARRDPVVVTKNDRPVGIMISVEDAAETMFSEFFIDPESGYDEWLFGKVSKTMARVAEGTTRLHEHGDAMSLLKERLEARVRKAG
;
A
#
# COMPACT_ATOMS: atom_id res chain seq x y z
N MET A 1 11.14 -13.69 0.52
CA MET A 1 10.99 -13.45 -0.92
C MET A 1 11.69 -14.54 -1.72
N LYS A 2 10.96 -15.25 -2.57
CA LYS A 2 11.48 -16.33 -3.44
C LYS A 2 11.78 -15.78 -4.84
N VAL A 3 12.73 -16.39 -5.55
CA VAL A 3 13.02 -16.07 -6.95
C VAL A 3 12.81 -17.32 -7.80
N MET A 4 12.10 -17.19 -8.92
CA MET A 4 11.83 -18.27 -9.86
C MET A 4 12.05 -17.80 -11.30
N SER A 5 12.55 -18.67 -12.18
CA SER A 5 12.60 -18.33 -13.60
C SER A 5 11.19 -18.34 -14.21
N ALA A 6 10.98 -17.56 -15.27
CA ALA A 6 9.73 -17.54 -16.01
C ALA A 6 9.39 -18.91 -16.60
N ARG A 7 10.41 -19.73 -16.90
CA ARG A 7 10.25 -21.11 -17.35
C ARG A 7 9.70 -21.98 -16.21
N ASP A 8 10.26 -21.86 -15.01
CA ASP A 8 9.84 -22.66 -13.85
C ASP A 8 8.44 -22.25 -13.38
N ALA A 9 8.16 -20.95 -13.34
CA ALA A 9 6.83 -20.43 -13.01
C ALA A 9 5.76 -20.93 -14.02
N LYS A 10 6.10 -20.99 -15.31
CA LYS A 10 5.20 -21.54 -16.35
C LYS A 10 5.00 -23.05 -16.21
N ASN A 11 6.07 -23.80 -15.95
CA ASN A 11 6.01 -25.27 -15.94
C ASN A 11 5.44 -25.82 -14.62
N HIS A 12 5.61 -25.10 -13.51
CA HIS A 12 5.18 -25.49 -12.17
C HIS A 12 4.21 -24.45 -11.58
N PHE A 13 3.20 -24.08 -12.37
CA PHE A 13 2.31 -22.96 -12.02
C PHE A 13 1.57 -23.15 -10.68
N GLY A 14 1.17 -24.38 -10.33
CA GLY A 14 0.56 -24.67 -9.02
C GLY A 14 1.51 -24.38 -7.85
N GLU A 15 2.74 -24.87 -7.91
CA GLU A 15 3.76 -24.60 -6.88
C GLU A 15 4.16 -23.12 -6.82
N PHE A 16 4.13 -22.44 -7.96
CA PHE A 16 4.36 -21.00 -8.05
C PHE A 16 3.26 -20.21 -7.31
N LEU A 17 1.99 -20.56 -7.49
CA LEU A 17 0.88 -19.95 -6.75
C LEU A 17 0.96 -20.24 -5.25
N ASP A 18 1.23 -21.48 -4.87
CA ASP A 18 1.39 -21.86 -3.45
C ASP A 18 2.56 -21.15 -2.78
N ALA A 19 3.64 -20.88 -3.53
CA ALA A 19 4.75 -20.08 -3.06
C ALA A 19 4.34 -18.61 -2.88
N ALA A 20 3.67 -18.01 -3.87
CA ALA A 20 3.25 -16.61 -3.84
C ALA A 20 2.19 -16.31 -2.76
N ARG A 21 1.40 -17.32 -2.35
CA ARG A 21 0.48 -17.21 -1.21
C ARG A 21 1.19 -17.14 0.15
N ARG A 22 2.42 -17.64 0.25
CA ARG A 22 3.18 -17.65 1.52
C ARG A 22 4.18 -16.51 1.61
N ASP A 23 4.79 -16.13 0.49
CA ASP A 23 5.84 -15.11 0.41
C ASP A 23 5.94 -14.59 -1.03
N PRO A 24 6.11 -13.27 -1.27
CA PRO A 24 6.36 -12.70 -2.59
C PRO A 24 7.38 -13.47 -3.45
N VAL A 25 7.01 -13.71 -4.71
CA VAL A 25 7.86 -14.41 -5.70
C VAL A 25 8.27 -13.46 -6.82
N VAL A 26 9.56 -13.28 -7.01
CA VAL A 26 10.14 -12.56 -8.15
C VAL A 26 10.32 -13.53 -9.32
N VAL A 27 9.78 -13.17 -10.48
CA VAL A 27 9.96 -13.92 -11.72
C VAL A 27 11.10 -13.31 -12.52
N THR A 28 12.07 -14.12 -12.93
CA THR A 28 13.20 -13.71 -13.77
C THR A 28 13.13 -14.31 -15.17
N LYS A 29 13.68 -13.62 -16.17
CA LYS A 29 13.89 -14.14 -17.53
C LYS A 29 15.33 -13.86 -17.91
N ASN A 30 16.11 -14.90 -18.22
CA ASN A 30 17.55 -14.80 -18.47
C ASN A 30 18.24 -14.02 -17.33
N ASP A 31 17.97 -14.43 -16.09
CA ASP A 31 18.49 -13.81 -14.84
C ASP A 31 18.08 -12.35 -14.58
N ARG A 32 17.28 -11.74 -15.46
CA ARG A 32 16.73 -10.40 -15.27
C ARG A 32 15.35 -10.46 -14.61
N PRO A 33 15.09 -9.76 -13.49
CA PRO A 33 13.74 -9.63 -12.93
C PRO A 33 12.77 -9.02 -13.94
N VAL A 34 11.60 -9.65 -14.12
CA VAL A 34 10.56 -9.22 -15.07
C VAL A 34 9.17 -9.07 -14.46
N GLY A 35 8.94 -9.64 -13.29
CA GLY A 35 7.65 -9.52 -12.59
C GLY A 35 7.74 -9.98 -11.15
N ILE A 36 6.72 -9.65 -10.37
CA ILE A 36 6.55 -10.09 -8.99
C ILE A 36 5.12 -10.61 -8.86
N MET A 37 4.94 -11.73 -8.18
CA MET A 37 3.64 -12.19 -7.71
C MET A 37 3.60 -12.10 -6.19
N ILE A 38 2.54 -11.49 -5.68
CA ILE A 38 2.22 -11.37 -4.25
C ILE A 38 0.80 -11.86 -4.03
N SER A 39 0.49 -12.31 -2.82
CA SER A 39 -0.89 -12.64 -2.44
C SER A 39 -1.76 -11.38 -2.42
N VAL A 40 -3.07 -11.55 -2.58
CA VAL A 40 -4.01 -10.41 -2.49
C VAL A 40 -4.06 -9.89 -1.06
N GLU A 41 -3.97 -10.77 -0.08
CA GLU A 41 -3.90 -10.43 1.33
C GLU A 41 -2.68 -9.56 1.64
N ASP A 42 -1.49 -9.94 1.18
CA ASP A 42 -0.27 -9.13 1.37
C ASP A 42 -0.34 -7.81 0.59
N ALA A 43 -0.96 -7.82 -0.61
CA ALA A 43 -1.17 -6.60 -1.37
C ALA A 43 -2.09 -5.62 -0.63
N ALA A 44 -3.15 -6.13 0.01
CA ALA A 44 -4.13 -5.36 0.76
C ALA A 44 -3.51 -4.58 1.93
N GLU A 45 -2.46 -5.13 2.56
CA GLU A 45 -1.74 -4.49 3.68
C GLU A 45 -0.68 -3.48 3.25
N THR A 46 -0.54 -3.23 1.94
CA THR A 46 0.45 -2.29 1.38
C THR A 46 -0.22 -1.16 0.60
N MET A 47 0.57 -0.16 0.21
CA MET A 47 0.15 0.88 -0.75
C MET A 47 -0.27 0.31 -2.13
N PHE A 48 0.07 -0.95 -2.44
CA PHE A 48 -0.33 -1.57 -3.71
C PHE A 48 -1.83 -1.84 -3.79
N SER A 49 -2.51 -1.99 -2.64
CA SER A 49 -3.95 -2.16 -2.55
C SER A 49 -4.73 -1.08 -3.31
N GLU A 50 -4.33 0.19 -3.15
CA GLU A 50 -4.96 1.35 -3.80
C GLU A 50 -4.88 1.31 -5.34
N PHE A 51 -3.94 0.55 -5.90
CA PHE A 51 -3.77 0.43 -7.35
C PHE A 51 -4.56 -0.74 -7.97
N PHE A 52 -4.99 -1.71 -7.18
CA PHE A 52 -5.59 -2.97 -7.68
C PHE A 52 -6.97 -3.27 -7.10
N ILE A 53 -7.34 -2.64 -5.98
CA ILE A 53 -8.64 -2.78 -5.35
C ILE A 53 -9.42 -1.52 -5.69
N ASP A 54 -10.52 -1.67 -6.42
CA ASP A 54 -11.44 -0.55 -6.62
C ASP A 54 -11.88 -0.04 -5.24
N PRO A 55 -11.61 1.23 -4.92
CA PRO A 55 -12.03 1.78 -3.66
C PRO A 55 -13.55 1.70 -3.55
N GLU A 56 -14.07 1.55 -2.33
CA GLU A 56 -15.51 1.47 -2.11
C GLU A 56 -16.25 2.61 -2.80
N SER A 57 -17.44 2.32 -3.34
CA SER A 57 -18.27 3.32 -4.02
C SER A 57 -18.47 4.56 -3.14
N GLY A 58 -18.08 5.73 -3.66
CA GLY A 58 -18.12 7.02 -2.95
C GLY A 58 -16.81 7.44 -2.26
N TYR A 59 -15.77 6.60 -2.26
CA TYR A 59 -14.45 6.96 -1.71
C TYR A 59 -13.85 8.18 -2.41
N ASP A 60 -13.91 8.23 -3.74
CA ASP A 60 -13.34 9.34 -4.52
C ASP A 60 -14.06 10.67 -4.24
N GLU A 61 -15.39 10.64 -4.15
CA GLU A 61 -16.19 11.83 -3.83
C GLU A 61 -15.88 12.33 -2.41
N TRP A 62 -15.81 11.41 -1.45
CA TRP A 62 -15.41 11.72 -0.08
C TRP A 62 -13.98 12.29 0.00
N LEU A 63 -13.02 11.64 -0.68
CA LEU A 63 -11.60 12.02 -0.69
C LEU A 63 -11.44 13.41 -1.28
N PHE A 64 -12.02 13.64 -2.45
CA PHE A 64 -12.00 14.93 -3.12
C PHE A 64 -12.61 16.02 -2.25
N GLY A 65 -13.76 15.77 -1.63
CA GLY A 65 -14.40 16.70 -0.72
C GLY A 65 -13.54 17.03 0.50
N LYS A 66 -12.88 16.03 1.09
CA LYS A 66 -12.00 16.21 2.26
C LYS A 66 -10.73 16.99 1.93
N VAL A 67 -10.07 16.67 0.80
CA VAL A 67 -8.87 17.37 0.33
C VAL A 67 -9.22 18.82 0.00
N SER A 68 -10.28 19.05 -0.78
CA SER A 68 -10.72 20.39 -1.17
C SER A 68 -11.03 21.29 0.03
N LYS A 69 -11.79 20.79 1.02
CA LYS A 69 -12.06 21.51 2.27
C LYS A 69 -10.80 21.83 3.06
N THR A 70 -9.81 20.94 3.03
CA THR A 70 -8.54 21.16 3.73
C THR A 70 -7.70 22.22 3.03
N MET A 71 -7.62 22.18 1.70
CA MET A 71 -6.93 23.20 0.90
C MET A 71 -7.57 24.58 1.06
N ALA A 72 -8.91 24.67 1.11
CA ALA A 72 -9.60 25.93 1.40
C ALA A 72 -9.17 26.53 2.75
N ARG A 73 -9.16 25.72 3.83
CA ARG A 73 -8.72 26.19 5.15
C ARG A 73 -7.23 26.59 5.19
N VAL A 74 -6.38 25.93 4.41
CA VAL A 74 -4.97 26.31 4.27
C VAL A 74 -4.86 27.66 3.56
N ALA A 75 -5.60 27.86 2.47
CA ALA A 75 -5.63 29.12 1.73
C ALA A 75 -6.17 30.29 2.56
N GLU A 76 -7.17 30.03 3.41
CA GLU A 76 -7.72 30.99 4.37
C GLU A 76 -6.80 31.27 5.58
N GLY A 77 -5.70 30.52 5.72
CA GLY A 77 -4.79 30.64 6.87
C GLY A 77 -5.37 30.12 8.19
N THR A 78 -6.50 29.40 8.15
CA THR A 78 -7.17 28.84 9.34
C THR A 78 -6.59 27.49 9.76
N THR A 79 -5.72 26.91 8.93
CA THR A 79 -5.01 25.66 9.25
C THR A 79 -3.56 25.94 9.60
N ARG A 80 -3.13 25.47 10.77
CA ARG A 80 -1.71 25.48 11.18
C ARG A 80 -0.91 24.56 10.26
N LEU A 81 0.12 25.12 9.63
CA LEU A 81 1.12 24.35 8.89
C LEU A 81 2.23 23.91 9.84
N HIS A 82 2.79 22.74 9.56
CA HIS A 82 3.88 22.14 10.30
C HIS A 82 5.01 21.82 9.34
N GLU A 83 6.25 21.98 9.78
CA GLU A 83 7.39 21.40 9.08
C GLU A 83 7.23 19.87 9.02
N HIS A 84 7.75 19.27 7.94
CA HIS A 84 7.49 17.85 7.66
C HIS A 84 7.92 16.94 8.82
N GLY A 85 9.11 17.18 9.40
CA GLY A 85 9.61 16.37 10.53
C GLY A 85 8.70 16.43 11.76
N ASP A 86 8.19 17.61 12.08
CA ASP A 86 7.27 17.80 13.20
C ASP A 86 5.91 17.15 12.93
N ALA A 87 5.42 17.26 11.69
CA ALA A 87 4.17 16.63 11.27
C ALA A 87 4.22 15.10 11.39
N MET A 88 5.33 14.48 10.97
CA MET A 88 5.53 13.04 11.06
C MET A 88 5.66 12.56 12.52
N SER A 89 6.32 13.36 13.37
CA SER A 89 6.43 13.06 14.81
C SER A 89 5.06 13.08 15.50
N LEU A 90 4.26 14.12 15.23
CA LEU A 90 2.88 14.23 15.73
C LEU A 90 1.98 13.08 15.24
N LEU A 91 2.14 12.67 13.98
CA LEU A 91 1.40 11.53 13.43
C LEU A 91 1.73 10.24 14.17
N LYS A 92 3.02 9.97 14.38
CA LYS A 92 3.48 8.79 15.10
C LYS A 92 2.91 8.73 16.51
N GLU A 93 2.99 9.82 17.28
CA GLU A 93 2.43 9.90 18.63
C GLU A 93 0.92 9.62 18.66
N ARG A 94 0.16 10.17 17.70
CA ARG A 94 -1.28 9.92 17.58
C ARG A 94 -1.60 8.48 17.26
N LEU A 95 -0.83 7.84 16.37
CA LEU A 95 -1.01 6.44 16.02
C LEU A 95 -0.74 5.54 17.24
N GLU A 96 0.36 5.77 17.96
CA GLU A 96 0.69 5.05 19.19
C GLU A 96 -0.43 5.19 20.25
N ALA A 97 -0.96 6.40 20.42
CA ALA A 97 -2.07 6.64 21.35
C ALA A 97 -3.36 5.89 20.93
N ARG A 98 -3.64 5.81 19.63
CA ARG A 98 -4.81 5.11 19.10
C ARG A 98 -4.69 3.60 19.27
N VAL A 99 -3.49 3.05 19.02
CA VAL A 99 -3.20 1.63 19.26
C VAL A 99 -3.38 1.28 20.73
N ARG A 100 -2.85 2.09 21.66
CA ARG A 100 -3.02 1.89 23.12
C ARG A 100 -4.48 1.94 23.60
N LYS A 101 -5.37 2.62 22.87
CA LYS A 101 -6.80 2.72 23.22
C LYS A 101 -7.64 1.57 22.66
N ALA A 102 -7.11 0.86 21.66
CA ALA A 102 -7.81 -0.22 20.96
C ALA A 102 -7.46 -1.63 21.47
N GLY A 103 -6.39 -1.77 22.27
CA GLY A 103 -6.05 -2.99 23.02
C GLY A 103 -6.49 -2.90 24.47
#